data_AF-A0AAV9K8N8-F1
#
_entry.id   AF-A0AAV9K8N8-F1
#
_cell.length_a   1.000
_cell.length_b   1.000
_cell.length_c   1.000
_cell.angle_alpha   90.00
_cell.angle_beta   90.00
_cell.angle_gamma   90.00
#
_symmetry.space_group_name_H-M   'P 1'
#
loop_
_entity.id
_entity.type
_entity.pdbx_description
1 polymer ?
#
loop_
_entity_poly.entity_id
_entity_poly.type
_entity_poly.pdbx_seq_one_letter_code
_entity_poly.pdbx_strand_id
1 'polypeptide(L)'
;MADKIIDENTKCGHLEMLQVNRLALASAFARTSGLLYSSLKSPRMSEDSWMWPSRILQSLPLGSFMALSLNGLSTFFPWVGTATSLFQNKRQLAVPGHEESVNDLAAEKHAQELLWITSKMVECGAVDEALVQWSLSSGLASITLLSNLRVQGFIVKITAILIGELNKVKHEVPRQVKFNILVLWIPLLCYAENGLSYPVLTGYERVEMEKTMNELISTLPSIDQEVILTNWMQDFMTTSSDWPNLHESYSHWCHSTRQFIPRVMHEGGKLCERTLYT
;
A
#
# COMPACT_ATOMS: atom_id res chain seq x y z
N MET A 1 -1.01 -1.00 -29.94
CA MET A 1 -0.17 0.13 -30.44
C MET A 1 0.86 0.54 -29.40
N ALA A 2 0.45 0.84 -28.15
CA ALA A 2 1.37 1.18 -27.06
C ALA A 2 2.43 0.08 -26.78
N ASP A 3 2.04 -1.20 -26.70
CA ASP A 3 2.99 -2.32 -26.52
C ASP A 3 4.08 -2.31 -27.60
N LYS A 4 3.67 -2.18 -28.86
CA LYS A 4 4.60 -2.17 -30.00
C LYS A 4 5.63 -1.04 -29.88
N ILE A 5 5.20 0.16 -29.51
CA ILE A 5 6.09 1.32 -29.35
C ILE A 5 7.06 1.09 -28.19
N ILE A 6 6.57 0.62 -27.04
CA ILE A 6 7.40 0.32 -25.87
C ILE A 6 8.43 -0.75 -26.21
N ASP A 7 8.02 -1.83 -26.87
CA ASP A 7 8.89 -2.93 -27.27
C ASP A 7 9.93 -2.48 -28.30
N GLU A 8 9.54 -1.66 -29.28
CA GLU A 8 10.46 -1.10 -30.29
C GLU A 8 11.51 -0.19 -29.64
N ASN A 9 11.11 0.69 -28.72
CA ASN A 9 12.01 1.54 -27.97
C ASN A 9 12.98 0.72 -27.11
N THR A 10 12.49 -0.37 -26.51
CA THR A 10 13.31 -1.28 -25.69
C THR A 10 14.31 -2.05 -26.55
N LYS A 11 13.89 -2.54 -27.72
CA LYS A 11 14.76 -3.23 -28.69
C LYS A 11 15.83 -2.31 -29.29
N CYS A 12 15.50 -1.03 -29.44
CA CYS A 12 16.44 -0.04 -29.96
C CYS A 12 17.62 0.18 -29.00
N GLY A 13 17.43 0.00 -27.69
CA GLY A 13 18.49 0.00 -26.68
C GLY A 13 19.12 1.38 -26.39
N HIS A 14 18.73 2.43 -27.12
CA HIS A 14 19.18 3.79 -26.85
C HIS A 14 18.62 4.30 -25.52
N LEU A 15 19.51 4.84 -24.68
CA LEU A 15 19.17 5.31 -23.33
C LEU A 15 18.05 6.36 -23.33
N GLU A 16 17.99 7.23 -24.33
CA GLU A 16 16.93 8.21 -24.50
C GLU A 16 15.55 7.56 -24.72
N MET A 17 15.48 6.50 -25.51
CA MET A 17 14.22 5.80 -25.81
C MET A 17 13.73 5.00 -24.59
N LEU A 18 14.65 4.42 -23.82
CA LEU A 18 14.33 3.80 -22.53
C LEU A 18 13.81 4.85 -21.53
N GLN A 19 14.43 6.03 -21.49
CA GLN A 19 13.97 7.13 -20.64
C GLN A 19 12.58 7.63 -21.04
N VAL A 20 12.28 7.70 -22.34
CA VAL A 20 10.94 8.06 -22.85
C VAL A 20 9.90 7.03 -22.38
N ASN A 21 10.19 5.73 -22.50
CA ASN A 21 9.30 4.68 -22.00
C ASN A 21 9.05 4.83 -20.50
N ARG A 22 10.12 5.02 -19.72
CA ARG A 22 10.07 5.19 -18.27
C ARG A 22 9.21 6.38 -17.85
N LEU A 23 9.43 7.56 -18.46
CA LEU A 23 8.65 8.77 -18.17
C LEU A 23 7.18 8.62 -18.58
N ALA A 24 6.91 8.03 -19.75
CA ALA A 24 5.56 7.82 -20.25
C ALA A 24 4.78 6.85 -19.35
N LEU A 25 5.41 5.74 -18.95
CA LEU A 25 4.81 4.75 -18.05
C LEU A 25 4.58 5.31 -16.65
N ALA A 26 5.55 6.04 -16.08
CA ALA A 26 5.40 6.70 -14.78
C ALA A 26 4.25 7.72 -14.78
N SER A 27 4.09 8.48 -15.88
CA SER A 27 2.98 9.42 -16.05
C SER A 27 1.64 8.70 -16.21
N ALA A 28 1.63 7.60 -16.96
CA ALA A 28 0.45 6.76 -17.14
C ALA A 28 0.00 6.11 -15.83
N PHE A 29 0.94 5.61 -15.02
CA PHE A 29 0.67 5.03 -13.70
C PHE A 29 0.00 6.07 -12.78
N ALA A 30 0.61 7.25 -12.65
CA ALA A 30 0.07 8.34 -11.83
C ALA A 30 -1.36 8.70 -12.26
N ARG A 31 -1.57 8.93 -13.56
CA ARG A 31 -2.87 9.28 -14.13
C ARG A 31 -3.90 8.18 -13.89
N THR A 32 -3.57 6.93 -14.20
CA THR A 32 -4.52 5.81 -14.09
C THR A 32 -4.84 5.49 -12.63
N SER A 33 -3.88 5.60 -11.71
CA SER A 33 -4.16 5.47 -10.26
C SER A 33 -5.14 6.55 -9.77
N GLY A 34 -4.99 7.79 -10.24
CA GLY A 34 -5.89 8.89 -9.92
C GLY A 34 -7.29 8.72 -10.52
N LEU A 35 -7.39 8.19 -11.73
CA LEU A 35 -8.67 7.84 -12.35
C LEU A 35 -9.35 6.69 -11.59
N LEU A 36 -8.61 5.65 -11.22
CA LEU A 36 -9.12 4.54 -10.42
C LEU A 36 -9.66 5.04 -9.08
N TYR A 37 -8.87 5.86 -8.36
CA TYR A 37 -9.31 6.48 -7.12
C TYR A 37 -10.60 7.31 -7.33
N SER A 38 -10.66 8.11 -8.40
CA SER A 38 -11.82 8.94 -8.71
C SER A 38 -13.06 8.12 -9.06
N SER A 39 -12.90 6.99 -9.78
CA SER A 39 -14.01 6.07 -10.10
C SER A 39 -14.56 5.38 -8.85
N LEU A 40 -13.69 5.02 -7.91
CA LEU A 40 -14.08 4.40 -6.63
C LEU A 40 -14.66 5.42 -5.64
N LYS A 41 -14.25 6.70 -5.73
CA LYS A 41 -14.74 7.78 -4.88
C LYS A 41 -16.18 8.17 -5.27
N SER A 42 -17.15 7.46 -4.72
CA SER A 42 -18.57 7.80 -4.86
C SER A 42 -18.93 9.08 -4.07
N PRO A 43 -19.72 10.02 -4.63
CA PRO A 43 -20.22 11.19 -3.89
C PRO A 43 -21.22 10.83 -2.76
N ARG A 44 -21.56 9.56 -2.56
CA ARG A 44 -22.42 9.07 -1.47
C ARG A 44 -21.64 8.67 -0.21
N MET A 45 -20.31 8.68 -0.24
CA MET A 45 -19.50 8.41 0.94
C MET A 45 -19.59 9.63 1.88
N SER A 46 -20.41 9.51 2.93
CA SER A 46 -20.36 10.42 4.08
C SER A 46 -18.94 10.40 4.65
N GLU A 47 -18.41 11.56 5.03
CA GLU A 47 -17.18 11.70 5.81
C GLU A 47 -17.22 10.93 7.14
N ASP A 48 -18.36 10.36 7.55
CA ASP A 48 -18.48 9.51 8.73
C ASP A 48 -18.29 8.00 8.44
N SER A 49 -18.25 7.60 7.16
CA SER A 49 -18.18 6.18 6.74
C SER A 49 -16.74 5.68 6.55
N TRP A 50 -15.77 6.26 7.26
CA TRP A 50 -14.41 5.73 7.32
C TRP A 50 -14.38 4.50 8.22
N MET A 51 -14.68 3.33 7.68
CA MET A 51 -14.32 2.04 8.30
C MET A 51 -12.93 1.57 7.86
N TRP A 52 -12.07 2.51 7.53
CA TRP A 52 -10.64 2.26 7.51
C TRP A 52 -10.13 2.30 8.94
N PRO A 53 -9.29 1.34 9.39
CA PRO A 53 -8.75 1.42 10.73
C PRO A 53 -8.07 2.78 10.89
N SER A 54 -8.66 3.70 11.68
CA SER A 54 -8.13 5.06 11.90
C SER A 54 -6.67 5.02 12.39
N ARG A 55 -6.28 3.85 12.91
CA ARG A 55 -4.93 3.42 13.28
C ARG A 55 -3.92 3.52 12.13
N ILE A 56 -4.27 3.19 10.89
CA ILE A 56 -3.36 3.29 9.74
C ILE A 56 -3.06 4.76 9.46
N LEU A 57 -4.09 5.61 9.44
CA LEU A 57 -3.96 7.07 9.33
C LEU A 57 -3.10 7.66 10.46
N GLN A 58 -3.22 7.15 11.68
CA GLN A 58 -2.41 7.57 12.84
C GLN A 58 -0.96 7.03 12.80
N SER A 59 -0.75 5.87 12.17
CA SER A 59 0.55 5.21 12.04
C SER A 59 1.43 5.77 10.93
N LEU A 60 0.82 6.50 9.99
CA LEU A 60 1.57 7.32 9.05
C LEU A 60 2.19 8.49 9.83
N PRO A 61 3.49 8.80 9.65
CA PRO A 61 4.12 9.95 10.30
C PRO A 61 3.53 11.26 9.73
N LEU A 62 2.35 11.63 10.24
CA LEU A 62 1.57 12.78 9.79
C LEU A 62 2.20 14.13 10.22
N GLY A 63 3.27 14.08 11.04
CA GLY A 63 3.90 15.24 11.68
C GLY A 63 5.09 15.88 10.96
N SER A 64 5.46 15.47 9.74
CA SER A 64 6.57 16.12 8.99
C SER A 64 6.36 16.20 7.47
N PHE A 65 5.49 15.37 6.90
CA PHE A 65 5.38 15.23 5.45
C PHE A 65 4.51 16.27 4.72
N MET A 66 3.62 16.98 5.42
CA MET A 66 2.94 18.14 4.82
C MET A 66 3.94 19.28 4.56
N ALA A 67 5.03 19.38 5.32
CA ALA A 67 6.01 20.47 5.21
C ALA A 67 7.09 20.23 4.14
N LEU A 68 7.37 18.98 3.75
CA LEU A 68 8.38 18.66 2.73
C LEU A 68 7.79 18.25 1.37
N SER A 69 6.49 18.01 1.28
CA SER A 69 5.81 17.72 0.00
C SER A 69 5.27 18.97 -0.71
N LEU A 70 5.34 20.15 -0.09
CA LEU A 70 4.78 21.39 -0.66
C LEU A 70 5.80 22.33 -1.30
N ASN A 71 7.08 22.32 -0.88
CA ASN A 71 8.01 23.38 -1.30
C ASN A 71 8.93 23.01 -2.48
N GLY A 72 8.94 21.74 -2.93
CA GLY A 72 9.84 21.27 -4.00
C GLY A 72 9.16 20.81 -5.30
N LEU A 73 7.83 20.71 -5.31
CA LEU A 73 7.06 20.17 -6.46
C LEU A 73 6.04 21.16 -7.04
N SER A 74 6.02 22.41 -6.55
CA SER A 74 5.05 23.44 -6.98
C SER A 74 5.25 23.91 -8.42
N THR A 75 6.26 23.41 -9.14
CA THR A 75 6.50 23.74 -10.54
C THR A 75 5.85 22.76 -11.52
N PHE A 76 5.27 21.63 -11.07
CA PHE A 76 4.77 20.59 -11.98
C PHE A 76 3.31 20.14 -11.79
N PHE A 77 2.57 20.58 -10.76
CA PHE A 77 1.20 20.10 -10.51
C PHE A 77 0.24 21.22 -10.06
N PRO A 78 -0.55 21.84 -10.98
CA PRO A 78 -1.39 23.00 -10.66
C PRO A 78 -2.73 22.72 -9.93
N TRP A 79 -3.08 21.50 -9.56
CA TRP A 79 -4.48 21.19 -9.17
C TRP A 79 -4.78 21.22 -7.66
N VAL A 80 -3.81 21.27 -6.75
CA VAL A 80 -4.14 21.25 -5.32
C VAL A 80 -4.59 22.65 -4.85
N GLY A 81 -5.87 22.96 -5.03
CA GLY A 81 -6.47 24.18 -4.47
C GLY A 81 -7.95 24.41 -4.81
N THR A 82 -8.79 24.29 -3.77
CA THR A 82 -10.05 25.03 -3.52
C THR A 82 -11.33 24.65 -4.28
N ALA A 83 -12.33 24.16 -3.52
CA ALA A 83 -13.74 24.52 -3.75
C ALA A 83 -14.61 24.17 -2.51
N THR A 84 -14.84 25.15 -1.65
CA THR A 84 -16.01 25.20 -0.76
C THR A 84 -17.20 25.76 -1.55
N SER A 85 -18.31 25.00 -1.67
CA SER A 85 -19.70 25.48 -1.45
C SER A 85 -20.78 24.63 -2.14
N LEU A 86 -21.90 24.51 -1.40
CA LEU A 86 -23.30 24.39 -1.82
C LEU A 86 -23.89 23.02 -2.24
N PHE A 87 -24.61 22.45 -1.26
CA PHE A 87 -25.86 21.67 -1.29
C PHE A 87 -26.50 21.31 -2.64
N GLN A 88 -26.96 20.04 -2.74
CA GLN A 88 -28.39 19.73 -2.72
C GLN A 88 -28.68 18.24 -2.43
N ASN A 89 -29.64 18.04 -1.52
CA ASN A 89 -30.22 16.76 -1.12
C ASN A 89 -30.93 16.03 -2.27
N LYS A 90 -30.73 14.72 -2.38
CA LYS A 90 -31.81 13.80 -2.78
C LYS A 90 -31.55 12.38 -2.26
N ARG A 91 -32.28 12.01 -1.21
CA ARG A 91 -32.50 10.61 -0.83
C ARG A 91 -33.22 9.91 -1.98
N GLN A 92 -32.62 8.87 -2.55
CA GLN A 92 -33.35 7.86 -3.29
C GLN A 92 -32.93 6.49 -2.79
N LEU A 93 -33.89 5.87 -2.10
CA LEU A 93 -33.93 4.48 -1.68
C LEU A 93 -33.93 3.62 -2.96
N ALA A 94 -32.88 2.83 -3.18
CA ALA A 94 -32.79 1.94 -4.35
C ALA A 94 -32.94 0.49 -3.90
N VAL A 95 -33.89 -0.19 -4.53
CA VAL A 95 -34.21 -1.63 -4.48
C VAL A 95 -33.03 -2.43 -5.08
N PRO A 96 -32.73 -3.65 -4.59
CA PRO A 96 -31.61 -4.43 -5.11
C PRO A 96 -31.98 -5.04 -6.47
N GLY A 97 -31.56 -4.36 -7.54
CA GLY A 97 -31.52 -4.87 -8.90
C GLY A 97 -30.08 -4.85 -9.40
N HIS A 98 -29.72 -5.84 -10.21
CA HIS A 98 -28.38 -6.10 -10.73
C HIS A 98 -27.94 -5.06 -11.79
N GLU A 99 -27.85 -3.78 -11.40
CA GLU A 99 -27.23 -2.72 -12.22
C GLU A 99 -25.82 -2.48 -11.70
N GLU A 100 -24.85 -3.10 -12.35
CA GLU A 100 -23.44 -2.76 -12.19
C GLU A 100 -23.27 -1.30 -12.62
N SER A 101 -22.85 -0.43 -11.70
CA SER A 101 -22.86 1.00 -11.99
C SER A 101 -21.78 1.34 -13.02
N VAL A 102 -22.00 2.37 -13.85
CA VAL A 102 -21.01 2.85 -14.83
C VAL A 102 -19.65 3.14 -14.17
N ASN A 103 -19.66 3.54 -12.90
CA ASN A 103 -18.45 3.77 -12.11
C ASN A 103 -17.71 2.48 -11.75
N ASP A 104 -18.42 1.38 -11.51
CA ASP A 104 -17.81 0.07 -11.20
C ASP A 104 -17.08 -0.48 -12.43
N LEU A 105 -17.70 -0.39 -13.61
CA LEU A 105 -17.07 -0.79 -14.87
C LEU A 105 -15.84 0.09 -15.20
N ALA A 106 -15.95 1.40 -14.96
CA ALA A 106 -14.82 2.30 -15.13
C ALA A 106 -13.68 1.97 -14.15
N ALA A 107 -14.00 1.71 -12.87
CA ALA A 107 -13.02 1.32 -11.87
C ALA A 107 -12.30 0.01 -12.25
N GLU A 108 -13.05 -1.00 -12.68
CA GLU A 108 -12.45 -2.26 -13.17
C GLU A 108 -11.52 -2.04 -14.35
N LYS A 109 -11.94 -1.25 -15.34
CA LYS A 109 -11.11 -0.89 -16.49
C LYS A 109 -9.82 -0.20 -16.04
N HIS A 110 -9.91 0.82 -15.19
CA HIS A 110 -8.72 1.54 -14.71
C HIS A 110 -7.80 0.64 -13.86
N ALA A 111 -8.35 -0.28 -13.07
CA ALA A 111 -7.56 -1.23 -12.28
C ALA A 111 -6.82 -2.24 -13.19
N GLN A 112 -7.49 -2.74 -14.23
CA GLN A 112 -6.87 -3.61 -15.23
C GLN A 112 -5.78 -2.87 -16.02
N GLU A 113 -6.03 -1.63 -16.44
CA GLU A 113 -5.03 -0.78 -17.10
C GLU A 113 -3.83 -0.52 -16.18
N LEU A 114 -4.06 -0.23 -14.90
CA LEU A 114 -3.01 0.01 -13.93
C LEU A 114 -2.14 -1.23 -13.71
N LEU A 115 -2.75 -2.43 -13.70
CA LEU A 115 -2.01 -3.69 -13.65
C LEU A 115 -1.11 -3.86 -14.88
N TRP A 116 -1.63 -3.61 -16.09
CA TRP A 116 -0.82 -3.67 -17.31
C TRP A 116 0.33 -2.65 -17.29
N ILE A 117 0.08 -1.40 -16.87
CA ILE A 117 1.13 -0.37 -16.74
C ILE A 117 2.20 -0.82 -15.75
N THR A 118 1.78 -1.37 -14.61
CA THR A 118 2.71 -1.89 -13.57
C THR A 118 3.64 -2.94 -14.17
N SER A 119 3.10 -3.95 -14.86
CA SER A 119 3.91 -4.98 -15.51
C SER A 119 4.90 -4.38 -16.52
N LYS A 120 4.46 -3.39 -17.32
CA LYS A 120 5.34 -2.71 -18.27
C LYS A 120 6.42 -1.87 -17.61
N MET A 121 6.13 -1.24 -16.47
CA MET A 121 7.16 -0.55 -15.68
C MET A 121 8.23 -1.52 -15.20
N VAL A 122 7.85 -2.73 -14.78
CA VAL A 122 8.82 -3.79 -14.40
C VAL A 122 9.67 -4.21 -15.60
N GLU A 123 9.04 -4.54 -16.73
CA GLU A 123 9.73 -4.96 -17.96
C GLU A 123 10.72 -3.90 -18.49
N CYS A 124 10.39 -2.61 -18.32
CA CYS A 124 11.22 -1.50 -18.78
C CYS A 124 12.24 -1.01 -17.74
N GLY A 125 12.35 -1.64 -16.57
CA GLY A 125 13.24 -1.19 -15.50
C GLY A 125 12.85 0.15 -14.87
N ALA A 126 11.58 0.50 -14.88
CA ALA A 126 10.98 1.68 -14.23
C ALA A 126 10.33 1.31 -12.88
N VAL A 127 10.85 0.28 -12.22
CA VAL A 127 10.27 -0.29 -10.99
C VAL A 127 10.30 0.74 -9.85
N ASP A 128 11.37 1.50 -9.73
CA ASP A 128 11.56 2.43 -8.61
C ASP A 128 10.54 3.58 -8.61
N GLU A 129 10.15 4.13 -9.77
CA GLU A 129 9.02 5.06 -9.81
C GLU A 129 7.70 4.39 -9.41
N ALA A 130 7.45 3.15 -9.85
CA ALA A 130 6.23 2.43 -9.49
C ALA A 130 6.16 2.22 -7.97
N LEU A 131 7.27 1.82 -7.34
CA LEU A 131 7.37 1.65 -5.89
C LEU A 131 7.10 2.96 -5.15
N VAL A 132 7.72 4.06 -5.58
CA VAL A 132 7.50 5.37 -4.96
C VAL A 132 6.03 5.79 -5.08
N GLN A 133 5.45 5.74 -6.28
CA GLN A 133 4.06 6.12 -6.50
C GLN A 133 3.08 5.24 -5.71
N TRP A 134 3.30 3.92 -5.68
CA TRP A 134 2.47 2.98 -4.93
C TRP A 134 2.56 3.18 -3.41
N SER A 135 3.75 3.55 -2.92
CA SER A 135 3.99 3.88 -1.51
C SER A 135 3.32 5.18 -1.05
N LEU A 136 2.93 6.05 -2.00
CA LEU A 136 2.26 7.33 -1.72
C LEU A 136 0.75 7.27 -1.98
N SER A 137 0.25 6.13 -2.45
CA SER A 137 -1.15 5.93 -2.88
C SER A 137 -2.12 5.67 -1.73
N SER A 138 -1.96 6.39 -0.60
CA SER A 138 -2.79 6.22 0.59
C SER A 138 -4.28 6.47 0.35
N GLY A 139 -4.65 7.42 -0.52
CA GLY A 139 -6.04 7.68 -0.89
C GLY A 139 -6.67 6.54 -1.70
N LEU A 140 -5.90 5.93 -2.62
CA LEU A 140 -6.38 4.77 -3.35
C LEU A 140 -6.52 3.56 -2.43
N ALA A 141 -5.49 3.32 -1.61
CA ALA A 141 -5.55 2.31 -0.59
C ALA A 141 -6.86 2.51 0.19
N SER A 142 -7.15 3.76 0.63
CA SER A 142 -8.25 4.11 1.54
C SER A 142 -9.67 3.75 1.16
N ILE A 143 -9.89 3.46 -0.10
CA ILE A 143 -11.21 3.09 -0.62
C ILE A 143 -11.21 1.72 -1.28
N THR A 144 -10.05 1.06 -1.37
CA THR A 144 -9.93 -0.23 -2.07
C THR A 144 -10.77 -1.32 -1.41
N LEU A 145 -10.80 -1.40 -0.08
CA LEU A 145 -11.62 -2.40 0.63
C LEU A 145 -13.13 -2.25 0.40
N LEU A 146 -13.56 -1.07 -0.06
CA LEU A 146 -14.95 -0.77 -0.37
C LEU A 146 -15.30 -1.02 -1.85
N SER A 147 -14.28 -1.29 -2.68
CA SER A 147 -14.46 -1.58 -4.09
C SER A 147 -14.97 -2.99 -4.33
N ASN A 148 -15.47 -3.26 -5.54
CA ASN A 148 -15.88 -4.61 -5.91
C ASN A 148 -14.70 -5.59 -5.93
N LEU A 149 -14.99 -6.88 -5.82
CA LEU A 149 -13.95 -7.91 -5.66
C LEU A 149 -13.02 -8.03 -6.88
N ARG A 150 -13.48 -7.66 -8.09
CA ARG A 150 -12.64 -7.66 -9.29
C ARG A 150 -11.56 -6.59 -9.21
N VAL A 151 -11.94 -5.36 -8.82
CA VAL A 151 -11.00 -4.26 -8.59
C VAL A 151 -10.00 -4.62 -7.48
N GLN A 152 -10.48 -5.15 -6.35
CA GLN A 152 -9.60 -5.63 -5.28
C GLN A 152 -8.59 -6.66 -5.80
N GLY A 153 -9.03 -7.62 -6.62
CA GLY A 153 -8.17 -8.63 -7.22
C GLY A 153 -7.06 -8.05 -8.10
N PHE A 154 -7.35 -7.03 -8.92
CA PHE A 154 -6.31 -6.35 -9.69
C PHE A 154 -5.30 -5.63 -8.80
N ILE A 155 -5.76 -4.96 -7.74
CA ILE A 155 -4.89 -4.22 -6.81
C ILE A 155 -4.02 -5.18 -5.98
N VAL A 156 -4.55 -6.34 -5.60
CA VAL A 156 -3.77 -7.41 -4.96
C VAL A 156 -2.65 -7.90 -5.90
N LYS A 157 -2.94 -8.10 -7.19
CA LYS A 157 -1.90 -8.48 -8.18
C LYS A 157 -0.84 -7.40 -8.35
N ILE A 158 -1.23 -6.13 -8.47
CA ILE A 158 -0.31 -5.00 -8.53
C ILE A 158 0.60 -4.99 -7.29
N THR A 159 0.00 -5.12 -6.11
CA THR A 159 0.73 -5.14 -4.84
C THR A 159 1.70 -6.31 -4.76
N ALA A 160 1.30 -7.51 -5.21
CA ALA A 160 2.16 -8.70 -5.23
C ALA A 160 3.37 -8.52 -6.15
N ILE A 161 3.16 -8.00 -7.37
CA ILE A 161 4.25 -7.69 -8.31
C ILE A 161 5.24 -6.71 -7.66
N LEU A 162 4.73 -5.60 -7.11
CA LEU A 162 5.57 -4.56 -6.55
C LEU A 162 6.32 -5.00 -5.29
N ILE A 163 5.73 -5.82 -4.42
CA ILE A 163 6.44 -6.37 -3.25
C ILE A 163 7.52 -7.37 -3.69
N GLY A 164 7.26 -8.19 -4.70
CA GLY A 164 8.25 -9.08 -5.30
C GLY A 164 9.46 -8.31 -5.84
N GLU A 165 9.21 -7.25 -6.62
CA GLU A 165 10.28 -6.38 -7.12
C GLU A 165 10.99 -5.61 -6.00
N LEU A 166 10.25 -5.09 -5.03
CA LEU A 166 10.80 -4.41 -3.85
C LEU A 166 11.80 -5.28 -3.09
N ASN A 167 11.53 -6.58 -2.95
CA ASN A 167 12.45 -7.50 -2.28
C ASN A 167 13.76 -7.72 -3.03
N LYS A 168 13.74 -7.67 -4.37
CA LYS A 168 14.95 -7.76 -5.21
C LYS A 168 15.86 -6.55 -5.00
N VAL A 169 15.27 -5.35 -4.82
CA VAL A 169 16.00 -4.08 -4.65
C VAL A 169 15.96 -3.53 -3.21
N LYS A 170 15.67 -4.36 -2.22
CA LYS A 170 15.35 -3.95 -0.83
C LYS A 170 16.40 -3.12 -0.10
N HIS A 171 17.65 -3.18 -0.56
CA HIS A 171 18.79 -2.44 0.00
C HIS A 171 18.98 -1.06 -0.64
N GLU A 172 18.45 -0.85 -1.84
CA GLU A 172 18.52 0.41 -2.58
C GLU A 172 17.30 1.29 -2.30
N VAL A 173 16.16 0.66 -2.00
CA VAL A 173 14.90 1.37 -1.76
C VAL A 173 14.86 2.02 -0.37
N PRO A 174 14.50 3.31 -0.25
CA PRO A 174 14.38 4.00 1.02
C PRO A 174 13.45 3.28 2.01
N ARG A 175 13.82 3.32 3.30
CA ARG A 175 13.02 2.79 4.42
C ARG A 175 11.55 3.20 4.32
N GLN A 176 11.26 4.46 4.02
CA GLN A 176 9.90 4.99 3.98
C GLN A 176 9.03 4.33 2.91
N VAL A 177 9.61 4.02 1.74
CA VAL A 177 8.89 3.37 0.64
C VAL A 177 8.51 1.94 1.06
N LYS A 178 9.45 1.19 1.65
CA LYS A 178 9.21 -0.15 2.20
C LYS A 178 8.11 -0.14 3.26
N PHE A 179 8.23 0.76 4.24
CA PHE A 179 7.27 0.90 5.32
C PHE A 179 5.87 1.22 4.80
N ASN A 180 5.74 2.24 3.93
CA ASN A 180 4.45 2.66 3.41
C ASN A 180 3.78 1.56 2.57
N ILE A 181 4.53 0.85 1.72
CA ILE A 181 3.96 -0.25 0.93
C ILE A 181 3.38 -1.32 1.85
N LEU A 182 4.10 -1.72 2.90
CA LEU A 182 3.62 -2.73 3.83
C LEU A 182 2.41 -2.24 4.62
N VAL A 183 2.50 -1.06 5.25
CA VAL A 183 1.41 -0.52 6.09
C VAL A 183 0.13 -0.25 5.30
N LEU A 184 0.23 0.30 4.08
CA LEU A 184 -0.95 0.67 3.30
C LEU A 184 -1.68 -0.54 2.71
N TRP A 185 -0.93 -1.57 2.30
CA TRP A 185 -1.48 -2.62 1.44
C TRP A 185 -1.67 -3.97 2.15
N ILE A 186 -1.00 -4.26 3.27
CA ILE A 186 -1.27 -5.48 4.07
C ILE A 186 -2.76 -5.62 4.46
N PRO A 187 -3.49 -4.57 4.87
CA PRO A 187 -4.90 -4.69 5.20
C PRO A 187 -5.70 -5.25 4.02
N LEU A 188 -5.48 -4.73 2.80
CA LEU A 188 -6.12 -5.27 1.59
C LEU A 188 -5.84 -6.76 1.42
N LEU A 189 -4.59 -7.18 1.64
CA LEU A 189 -4.22 -8.58 1.52
C LEU A 189 -4.99 -9.45 2.51
N CYS A 190 -5.17 -8.99 3.75
CA CYS A 190 -5.95 -9.72 4.77
C CYS A 190 -7.39 -10.00 4.31
N TYR A 191 -8.05 -9.03 3.66
CA TYR A 191 -9.45 -9.15 3.23
C TYR A 191 -9.65 -9.74 1.82
N ALA A 192 -8.58 -9.98 1.06
CA ALA A 192 -8.63 -10.35 -0.36
C ALA A 192 -9.22 -11.74 -0.65
N GLU A 193 -9.44 -12.58 0.35
CA GLU A 193 -9.97 -13.94 0.18
C GLU A 193 -11.51 -14.02 0.13
N ASN A 194 -12.22 -12.94 0.41
CA ASN A 194 -13.67 -12.98 0.55
C ASN A 194 -14.40 -12.91 -0.80
N GLY A 195 -14.83 -14.06 -1.33
CA GLY A 195 -15.98 -14.12 -2.26
C GLY A 195 -15.69 -14.16 -3.77
N LEU A 196 -14.46 -14.44 -4.21
CA LEU A 196 -14.17 -14.69 -5.63
C LEU A 196 -14.25 -16.18 -5.98
N SER A 197 -14.84 -16.52 -7.13
CA SER A 197 -14.95 -17.90 -7.63
C SER A 197 -13.60 -18.52 -8.01
N TYR A 198 -12.55 -17.69 -8.15
CA TYR A 198 -11.18 -18.12 -8.45
C TYR A 198 -10.19 -17.30 -7.61
N PRO A 199 -9.15 -17.91 -7.05
CA PRO A 199 -8.19 -17.19 -6.23
C PRO A 199 -7.37 -16.21 -7.08
N VAL A 200 -7.28 -14.95 -6.64
CA VAL A 200 -6.55 -13.87 -7.33
C VAL A 200 -5.08 -14.23 -7.54
N LEU A 201 -4.49 -14.87 -6.52
CA LEU A 201 -3.15 -15.43 -6.50
C LEU A 201 -3.27 -16.93 -6.20
N THR A 202 -2.46 -17.74 -6.86
CA THR A 202 -2.32 -19.17 -6.55
C THR A 202 -1.79 -19.36 -5.11
N GLY A 203 -2.03 -20.54 -4.52
CA GLY A 203 -1.52 -20.85 -3.18
C GLY A 203 0.01 -20.75 -3.09
N TYR A 204 0.72 -21.10 -4.16
CA TYR A 204 2.18 -20.95 -4.24
C TYR A 204 2.60 -19.47 -4.23
N GLU A 205 1.97 -18.62 -5.06
CA GLU A 205 2.25 -17.18 -5.09
C GLU A 205 1.98 -16.53 -3.72
N ARG A 206 0.94 -16.98 -3.00
CA ARG A 206 0.64 -16.51 -1.64
C ARG A 206 1.74 -16.82 -0.64
N VAL A 207 2.27 -18.03 -0.64
CA VAL A 207 3.37 -18.45 0.25
C VAL A 207 4.66 -17.72 -0.09
N GLU A 208 4.95 -17.55 -1.38
CA GLU A 208 6.13 -16.78 -1.82
C GLU A 208 6.02 -15.31 -1.39
N MET A 209 4.82 -14.73 -1.50
CA MET A 209 4.53 -13.37 -1.05
C MET A 209 4.68 -13.22 0.48
N GLU A 210 4.18 -14.17 1.27
CA GLU A 210 4.38 -14.17 2.73
C GLU A 210 5.86 -14.18 3.12
N LYS A 211 6.65 -15.08 2.50
CA LYS A 211 8.09 -15.13 2.71
C LYS A 211 8.75 -13.80 2.35
N THR A 212 8.38 -13.23 1.22
CA THR A 212 8.89 -11.94 0.73
C THR A 212 8.56 -10.80 1.70
N MET A 213 7.34 -10.76 2.23
CA MET A 213 6.93 -9.77 3.23
C MET A 213 7.68 -9.96 4.55
N ASN A 214 7.85 -11.19 5.03
CA ASN A 214 8.61 -11.48 6.25
C ASN A 214 10.08 -10.99 6.10
N GLU A 215 10.70 -11.29 4.96
CA GLU A 215 12.04 -10.78 4.65
C GLU A 215 12.09 -9.24 4.65
N LEU A 216 11.15 -8.57 3.98
CA LEU A 216 11.11 -7.11 3.92
C LEU A 216 10.93 -6.48 5.31
N ILE A 217 10.00 -6.99 6.12
CA ILE A 217 9.74 -6.54 7.48
C ILE A 217 11.01 -6.67 8.32
N SER A 218 11.74 -7.78 8.19
CA SER A 218 13.00 -7.98 8.94
C SER A 218 14.07 -6.91 8.64
N THR A 219 14.02 -6.26 7.47
CA THR A 219 14.96 -5.18 7.10
C THR A 219 14.61 -3.81 7.69
N LEU A 220 13.42 -3.66 8.27
CA LEU A 220 12.96 -2.40 8.84
C LEU A 220 13.41 -2.26 10.31
N PRO A 221 13.56 -1.03 10.83
CA PRO A 221 13.81 -0.82 12.26
C PRO A 221 12.69 -1.36 13.14
N SER A 222 13.01 -1.72 14.39
CA SER A 222 12.05 -2.35 15.32
C SER A 222 10.74 -1.57 15.51
N ILE A 223 10.79 -0.23 15.48
CA ILE A 223 9.60 0.62 15.62
C ILE A 223 8.65 0.48 14.42
N ASP A 224 9.18 0.30 13.22
CA ASP A 224 8.37 0.11 12.02
C ASP A 224 7.79 -1.30 11.99
N GLN A 225 8.58 -2.29 12.40
CA GLN A 225 8.13 -3.67 12.55
C GLN A 225 6.94 -3.75 13.52
N GLU A 226 7.05 -3.08 14.68
CA GLU A 226 5.97 -3.01 15.68
C GLU A 226 4.67 -2.48 15.08
N VAL A 227 4.74 -1.36 14.35
CA VAL A 227 3.56 -0.76 13.71
C VAL A 227 2.93 -1.71 12.71
N ILE A 228 3.74 -2.26 11.79
CA ILE A 228 3.26 -3.18 10.74
C ILE A 228 2.62 -4.43 11.37
N LEU A 229 3.33 -5.07 12.30
CA LEU A 229 2.94 -6.35 12.87
C LEU A 229 1.76 -6.23 13.83
N THR A 230 1.64 -5.11 14.54
CA THR A 230 0.47 -4.83 15.39
C THR A 230 -0.77 -4.58 14.54
N ASN A 231 -0.65 -3.78 13.47
CA ASN A 231 -1.76 -3.53 12.55
C ASN A 231 -2.19 -4.82 11.84
N TRP A 232 -1.23 -5.57 11.29
CA TRP A 232 -1.48 -6.87 10.69
C TRP A 232 -2.20 -7.82 11.64
N MET A 233 -1.71 -7.98 12.87
CA MET A 233 -2.33 -8.89 13.85
C MET A 233 -3.77 -8.50 14.12
N GLN A 234 -4.08 -7.21 14.22
CA GLN A 234 -5.45 -6.75 14.41
C GLN A 234 -6.35 -7.09 13.23
N ASP A 235 -5.89 -6.83 12.00
CA ASP A 235 -6.68 -7.10 10.79
C ASP A 235 -6.85 -8.62 10.58
N PHE A 236 -5.79 -9.40 10.80
CA PHE A 236 -5.78 -10.87 10.73
C PHE A 236 -6.78 -11.49 11.71
N MET A 237 -6.83 -11.02 12.96
CA MET A 237 -7.76 -11.52 13.97
C MET A 237 -9.24 -11.20 13.68
N THR A 238 -9.51 -10.20 12.83
CA THR A 238 -10.89 -9.83 12.46
C THR A 238 -11.38 -10.51 11.19
N THR A 239 -10.47 -11.07 10.40
CA THR A 239 -10.79 -11.66 9.11
C THR A 239 -10.87 -13.18 9.23
N SER A 240 -11.69 -13.83 8.41
CA SER A 240 -11.75 -15.29 8.30
C SER A 240 -10.66 -15.88 7.40
N SER A 241 -9.81 -15.03 6.83
CA SER A 241 -8.69 -15.38 5.95
C SER A 241 -7.48 -15.75 6.79
N ASP A 242 -6.82 -16.85 6.45
CA ASP A 242 -5.54 -17.25 7.05
C ASP A 242 -4.34 -16.59 6.33
N TRP A 243 -4.60 -15.66 5.39
CA TRP A 243 -3.59 -14.98 4.58
C TRP A 243 -3.65 -13.45 4.73
N PRO A 244 -2.50 -12.74 4.76
CA PRO A 244 -1.13 -13.28 4.81
C PRO A 244 -0.71 -13.69 6.21
N ASN A 245 0.00 -14.80 6.35
CA ASN A 245 0.56 -15.28 7.61
C ASN A 245 1.94 -14.66 7.89
N LEU A 246 1.98 -13.62 8.73
CA LEU A 246 3.21 -12.95 9.18
C LEU A 246 3.64 -13.36 10.59
N HIS A 247 3.20 -14.54 11.06
CA HIS A 247 3.49 -15.04 12.40
C HIS A 247 5.01 -15.16 12.68
N GLU A 248 5.81 -15.49 11.67
CA GLU A 248 7.27 -15.58 11.80
C GLU A 248 7.88 -14.23 12.19
N SER A 249 7.59 -13.17 11.43
CA SER A 249 8.05 -11.80 11.74
C SER A 249 7.51 -11.31 13.08
N TYR A 250 6.24 -11.60 13.38
CA TYR A 250 5.62 -11.27 14.67
C TYR A 250 6.37 -11.91 15.84
N SER A 251 6.65 -13.21 15.74
CA SER A 251 7.37 -13.98 16.76
C SER A 251 8.79 -13.46 16.97
N HIS A 252 9.50 -13.15 15.88
CA HIS A 252 10.85 -12.61 15.91
C HIS A 252 10.90 -11.23 16.58
N TRP A 253 9.97 -10.34 16.21
CA TRP A 253 9.83 -9.02 16.84
C TRP A 253 9.52 -9.15 18.33
N CYS A 254 8.54 -9.97 18.72
CA CYS A 254 8.20 -10.20 20.12
C CYS A 254 9.36 -10.79 20.94
N HIS A 255 10.14 -11.71 20.35
CA HIS A 255 11.34 -12.26 20.98
C HIS A 255 12.39 -11.16 21.20
N SER A 256 12.66 -10.36 20.18
CA SER A 256 13.60 -9.25 20.23
C SER A 256 13.20 -8.24 21.31
N THR A 257 11.95 -7.77 21.30
CA THR A 257 11.42 -6.82 22.30
C THR A 257 11.52 -7.36 23.72
N ARG A 258 11.18 -8.64 23.95
CA ARG A 258 11.29 -9.27 25.28
C ARG A 258 12.73 -9.44 25.79
N GLN A 259 13.73 -9.49 24.91
CA GLN A 259 15.14 -9.53 25.31
C GLN A 259 15.70 -8.15 25.70
N PHE A 260 15.06 -7.05 25.30
CA PHE A 260 15.45 -5.70 25.73
C PHE A 260 14.86 -5.31 27.11
N ILE A 261 13.73 -5.91 27.50
CA ILE A 261 13.06 -5.69 28.79
C ILE A 261 13.83 -6.22 30.04
N PRO A 262 14.70 -7.25 30.03
CA PRO A 262 15.31 -7.81 31.24
C PRO A 262 16.56 -7.05 31.73
N ARG A 263 17.12 -6.10 30.97
CA ARG A 263 18.34 -5.37 31.39
C ARG A 263 18.07 -4.05 32.12
N VAL A 264 16.94 -3.40 31.87
CA VAL A 264 16.60 -2.12 32.53
C VAL A 264 16.21 -2.33 34.01
N MET A 265 15.70 -3.50 34.38
CA MET A 265 15.36 -3.79 35.78
C MET A 265 16.56 -4.19 36.65
N HIS A 266 17.73 -4.49 36.06
CA HIS A 266 18.90 -4.94 36.82
C HIS A 266 19.87 -3.82 37.25
N GLU A 267 19.73 -2.59 36.71
CA GLU A 267 20.54 -1.42 37.13
C GLU A 267 19.84 -0.52 38.16
N GLY A 268 18.52 -0.65 38.35
CA GLY A 268 17.78 0.09 39.40
C GLY A 268 17.88 -0.50 40.82
N GLY A 269 18.53 -1.66 40.98
CA GLY A 269 18.51 -2.44 42.22
C GLY A 269 19.74 -2.31 43.13
N LYS A 270 20.68 -1.40 42.87
CA LYS A 270 21.96 -1.31 43.64
C LYS A 270 22.16 -0.04 44.47
N LEU A 271 21.11 0.71 44.79
CA LEU A 271 21.22 1.94 45.60
C LEU A 271 20.47 1.93 46.93
N CYS A 272 20.00 0.77 47.43
CA CYS A 272 19.24 0.71 48.69
C CYS A 272 19.79 -0.22 49.78
N GLU A 273 21.10 -0.49 49.78
CA GLU A 273 21.74 -1.18 50.92
C GLU A 273 23.10 -0.54 51.23
N ARG A 274 23.10 0.68 51.78
CA ARG A 274 24.29 1.19 52.49
C ARG A 274 24.07 2.39 53.41
N THR A 275 23.04 2.38 54.25
CA THR A 275 23.07 3.26 55.46
C THR A 275 22.14 2.79 56.56
N LEU A 276 22.56 1.77 57.32
CA LEU A 276 22.05 1.54 58.68
C LEU A 276 23.16 0.93 59.54
N TYR A 277 24.18 1.72 59.86
CA TYR A 277 25.02 1.55 61.06
C TYR A 277 25.73 2.87 61.38
N THR A 278 25.07 3.73 62.16
CA THR A 278 25.59 4.46 63.35
C THR A 278 24.48 5.33 63.90
#